data_AF-A0A846UQL5-F1
#
_entry.id   AF-A0A846UQL5-F1
#
_cell.length_a   1.000
_cell.length_b   1.000
_cell.length_c   1.000
_cell.angle_alpha   90.00
_cell.angle_beta   90.00
_cell.angle_gamma   90.00
#
_symmetry.space_group_name_H-M   'P 1'
#
loop_
_entity.id
_entity.type
_entity.pdbx_description
1 polymer ?
#
loop_
_entity_poly.entity_id
_entity_poly.type
_entity_poly.pdbx_seq_one_letter_code
_entity_poly.pdbx_strand_id
1 'polypeptide(L)'
;MSDTSVFLAHAGIAALLALGILLLPIRTQGRRTLSAIVVGACLLLGLAWLAGVALLPVVPDAMKNLLRQLTSGTVSLGPWLVGMAAVATVDAARQRSHGTQAAARLAAALSVYVALNFIGFEIGKALHDAQMRQFFQASGYPVWSMYVVMAVESLCAFALLLRPLRPVAAAVLALMMLGAIATHVRNGDPFGDALDALRMLLAAACVLLLAQRLKARGRFRG
;
A
#
# COMPACT_ATOMS: atom_id res chain seq x y z
N MET A 1 -20.46 -7.53 -12.28
CA MET A 1 -19.87 -6.36 -11.56
C MET A 1 -18.44 -6.21 -12.06
N SER A 2 -17.96 -5.00 -12.36
CA SER A 2 -16.56 -4.80 -12.76
C SER A 2 -15.62 -4.93 -11.55
N ASP A 3 -14.36 -5.33 -11.76
CA ASP A 3 -13.38 -5.47 -10.68
C ASP A 3 -13.21 -4.17 -9.88
N THR A 4 -13.34 -3.02 -10.54
CA THR A 4 -13.39 -1.70 -9.90
C THR A 4 -14.55 -1.56 -8.92
N SER A 5 -15.76 -1.96 -9.32
CA SER A 5 -16.94 -1.88 -8.44
C SER A 5 -16.79 -2.80 -7.23
N VAL A 6 -16.14 -3.96 -7.40
CA VAL A 6 -15.84 -4.91 -6.32
C VAL A 6 -14.79 -4.31 -5.37
N PHE A 7 -13.71 -3.72 -5.89
CA PHE A 7 -12.70 -3.02 -5.09
C PHE A 7 -13.32 -1.90 -4.24
N LEU A 8 -14.09 -1.01 -4.88
CA LEU A 8 -14.72 0.13 -4.22
C LEU A 8 -15.76 -0.31 -3.18
N ALA A 9 -16.54 -1.36 -3.47
CA ALA A 9 -17.48 -1.94 -2.52
C ALA A 9 -16.76 -2.47 -1.27
N HIS A 10 -15.71 -3.29 -1.45
CA HIS A 10 -14.94 -3.83 -0.32
C HIS A 10 -14.28 -2.73 0.52
N ALA A 11 -13.63 -1.76 -0.13
CA ALA A 11 -13.02 -0.63 0.57
C ALA A 11 -14.06 0.23 1.30
N GLY A 12 -15.22 0.46 0.68
CA GLY A 12 -16.34 1.21 1.27
C GLY A 12 -16.96 0.50 2.48
N ILE A 13 -17.24 -0.80 2.36
CA ILE A 13 -17.75 -1.62 3.47
C ILE A 13 -16.74 -1.62 4.63
N ALA A 14 -15.46 -1.80 4.34
CA ALA A 14 -14.41 -1.76 5.36
C ALA A 14 -14.32 -0.41 6.07
N ALA A 15 -14.50 0.70 5.34
CA ALA A 15 -14.56 2.03 5.93
C ALA A 15 -15.78 2.21 6.84
N LEU A 16 -16.96 1.71 6.44
CA LEU A 16 -18.17 1.73 7.28
C LEU A 16 -17.99 0.91 8.56
N LEU A 17 -17.39 -0.27 8.47
CA LEU A 17 -17.07 -1.09 9.64
C LEU A 17 -16.09 -0.37 10.58
N ALA A 18 -15.05 0.27 10.03
CA ALA A 18 -14.11 1.05 10.82
C ALA A 18 -14.80 2.25 11.52
N LEU A 19 -15.74 2.91 10.87
CA LEU A 19 -16.57 3.95 11.49
C LEU A 19 -17.42 3.38 12.62
N GLY A 20 -18.05 2.22 12.43
CA GLY A 20 -18.79 1.51 13.49
C GLY A 20 -17.93 1.22 14.72
N ILE A 21 -16.69 0.75 14.53
CA ILE A 21 -15.73 0.52 15.63
C ILE A 21 -15.43 1.83 16.39
N LEU A 22 -15.35 2.97 15.69
CA LEU A 22 -15.11 4.28 16.32
C LEU A 22 -16.31 4.81 17.11
N LEU A 23 -17.52 4.34 16.82
CA LEU A 23 -18.77 4.72 17.49
C LEU A 23 -19.07 3.89 18.75
N LEU A 24 -18.26 2.86 19.05
CA LEU A 24 -18.41 2.09 20.28
C LEU A 24 -18.40 3.02 21.52
N PRO A 25 -19.26 2.75 22.53
CA PRO A 25 -19.55 3.68 23.63
C PRO A 25 -18.32 4.07 24.46
N ILE A 26 -17.26 3.25 24.42
CA ILE A 26 -15.95 3.56 24.98
C ILE A 26 -15.03 4.02 23.85
N ARG A 27 -15.17 5.29 23.45
CA ARG A 27 -14.51 5.90 22.27
C ARG A 27 -12.97 5.74 22.25
N THR A 28 -12.34 5.66 23.41
CA THR A 28 -10.89 5.40 23.55
C THR A 28 -10.50 3.95 23.24
N GLN A 29 -11.36 3.00 23.59
CA GLN A 29 -11.17 1.58 23.32
C GLN A 29 -11.37 1.27 21.83
N GLY A 30 -12.44 1.80 21.22
CA GLY A 30 -12.69 1.65 19.77
C GLY A 30 -11.51 2.11 18.92
N ARG A 31 -10.92 3.26 19.25
CA ARG A 31 -9.71 3.78 18.57
C ARG A 31 -8.49 2.87 18.70
N ARG A 32 -8.22 2.37 19.91
CA ARG A 32 -7.10 1.45 20.16
C ARG A 32 -7.30 0.15 19.38
N THR A 33 -8.51 -0.40 19.40
CA THR A 33 -8.87 -1.61 18.67
C THR A 33 -8.71 -1.42 17.16
N LEU A 34 -9.26 -0.36 16.57
CA LEU A 34 -9.12 -0.08 15.14
C LEU A 34 -7.64 0.06 14.74
N SER A 35 -6.87 0.84 15.51
CA SER A 35 -5.44 1.00 15.23
C SER A 35 -4.67 -0.31 15.34
N ALA A 36 -4.99 -1.17 16.32
CA ALA A 36 -4.34 -2.46 16.48
C ALA A 36 -4.67 -3.42 15.32
N ILE A 37 -5.94 -3.46 14.88
CA ILE A 37 -6.38 -4.26 13.73
C ILE A 37 -5.63 -3.82 12.46
N VAL A 38 -5.61 -2.52 12.16
CA VAL A 38 -4.95 -2.02 10.95
C VAL A 38 -3.43 -2.27 11.00
N VAL A 39 -2.79 -2.04 12.15
CA VAL A 39 -1.35 -2.31 12.31
C VAL A 39 -1.05 -3.80 12.11
N GLY A 40 -1.81 -4.69 12.75
CA GLY A 40 -1.64 -6.14 12.60
C GLY A 40 -1.84 -6.59 11.16
N ALA A 41 -2.91 -6.11 10.51
CA ALA A 41 -3.21 -6.43 9.12
C ALA A 41 -2.14 -5.92 8.14
N CYS A 42 -1.60 -4.70 8.33
CA CYS A 42 -0.48 -4.18 7.54
C CYS A 42 0.73 -5.12 7.56
N LEU A 43 1.12 -5.56 8.76
CA LEU A 43 2.29 -6.43 8.93
C LEU A 43 2.05 -7.82 8.36
N LEU A 44 0.91 -8.44 8.70
CA LEU A 44 0.56 -9.78 8.23
C LEU A 44 0.43 -9.84 6.71
N LEU A 45 -0.35 -8.93 6.11
CA LEU A 45 -0.58 -8.92 4.67
C LEU A 45 0.70 -8.54 3.90
N GLY A 46 1.48 -7.59 4.39
CA GLY A 46 2.74 -7.20 3.76
C GLY A 46 3.77 -8.34 3.77
N LEU A 47 3.94 -9.03 4.90
CA LEU A 47 4.85 -10.16 5.01
C LEU A 47 4.38 -11.36 4.19
N ALA A 48 3.09 -11.70 4.25
CA ALA A 48 2.53 -12.81 3.49
C ALA A 48 2.64 -12.58 1.98
N TRP A 49 2.42 -11.33 1.51
CA TRP A 49 2.62 -10.95 0.12
C TRP A 49 4.07 -11.15 -0.31
N LEU A 50 5.03 -10.55 0.42
CA LEU A 50 6.44 -10.62 0.05
C LEU A 50 6.95 -12.07 0.11
N ALA A 51 6.58 -12.83 1.14
CA ALA A 51 6.94 -14.23 1.25
C ALA A 51 6.37 -15.04 0.08
N GLY A 52 5.10 -14.82 -0.28
CA GLY A 52 4.45 -15.49 -1.40
C GLY A 52 5.18 -15.25 -2.72
N VAL A 53 5.52 -14.00 -3.03
CA VAL A 53 6.21 -13.64 -4.28
C VAL A 53 7.67 -14.13 -4.28
N ALA A 54 8.40 -13.94 -3.17
CA ALA A 54 9.82 -14.30 -3.09
C ALA A 54 10.06 -15.81 -3.06
N LEU A 55 9.15 -16.60 -2.50
CA LEU A 55 9.27 -18.06 -2.44
C LEU A 55 8.77 -18.76 -3.71
N LEU A 56 7.89 -18.12 -4.49
CA LEU A 56 7.31 -18.71 -5.70
C LEU A 56 8.34 -19.30 -6.70
N PRO A 57 9.50 -18.66 -6.99
CA PRO A 57 10.48 -19.22 -7.92
C PRO A 57 11.28 -20.40 -7.36
N VAL A 58 11.36 -20.57 -6.04
CA VAL A 58 12.25 -21.55 -5.39
C VAL A 58 11.53 -22.78 -4.87
N VAL A 59 10.20 -22.73 -4.71
CA VAL A 59 9.45 -23.87 -4.17
C VAL A 59 9.06 -24.90 -5.24
N PRO A 60 8.89 -26.18 -4.86
CA PRO A 60 8.36 -27.23 -5.74
C PRO A 60 6.97 -26.89 -6.30
N ASP A 61 6.61 -27.44 -7.46
CA ASP A 61 5.32 -27.19 -8.12
C ASP A 61 4.11 -27.51 -7.23
N ALA A 62 4.21 -28.55 -6.39
CA ALA A 62 3.19 -28.90 -5.42
C ALA A 62 2.85 -27.76 -4.43
N MET A 63 3.83 -26.91 -4.11
CA MET A 63 3.66 -25.78 -3.19
C MET A 63 3.28 -24.46 -3.91
N LYS A 64 3.47 -24.36 -5.23
CA LYS A 64 3.18 -23.13 -5.99
C LYS A 64 1.71 -22.75 -5.93
N ASN A 65 0.80 -23.72 -5.95
CA ASN A 65 -0.64 -23.44 -5.85
C ASN A 65 -1.01 -22.81 -4.50
N LEU A 66 -0.42 -23.32 -3.40
CA LEU A 66 -0.60 -22.76 -2.08
C LEU A 66 -0.06 -21.33 -1.98
N LEU A 67 1.14 -21.07 -2.51
CA LEU A 67 1.71 -19.71 -2.53
C LEU A 67 0.89 -18.76 -3.40
N ARG A 68 0.38 -19.21 -4.55
CA ARG A 68 -0.51 -18.40 -5.40
C ARG A 68 -1.80 -18.04 -4.69
N GLN A 69 -2.39 -18.98 -3.94
CA GLN A 69 -3.56 -18.73 -3.10
C GLN A 69 -3.25 -17.75 -1.96
N LEU A 70 -2.09 -17.86 -1.34
CA LEU A 70 -1.63 -16.90 -0.34
C LEU A 70 -1.52 -15.50 -0.95
N THR A 71 -0.83 -15.35 -2.08
CA THR A 71 -0.66 -14.06 -2.76
C THR A 71 -2.00 -13.49 -3.20
N SER A 72 -2.88 -14.29 -3.81
CA SER A 72 -4.20 -13.82 -4.24
C SER A 72 -5.09 -13.44 -3.06
N GLY A 73 -5.01 -14.16 -1.94
CA GLY A 73 -5.66 -13.81 -0.68
C GLY A 73 -5.17 -12.48 -0.11
N THR A 74 -3.86 -12.20 -0.16
CA THR A 74 -3.34 -10.89 0.28
C THR A 74 -3.79 -9.74 -0.62
N VAL A 75 -3.90 -9.97 -1.92
CA VAL A 75 -4.41 -8.98 -2.88
C VAL A 75 -5.89 -8.71 -2.65
N SER A 76 -6.71 -9.75 -2.48
CA SER A 76 -8.16 -9.62 -2.26
C SER A 76 -8.53 -8.95 -0.93
N LEU A 77 -7.68 -9.08 0.09
CA LEU A 77 -7.81 -8.37 1.37
C LEU A 77 -7.25 -6.93 1.33
N GLY A 78 -6.52 -6.55 0.27
CA GLY A 78 -5.97 -5.22 0.09
C GLY A 78 -6.98 -4.07 0.17
N PRO A 79 -8.13 -4.11 -0.53
CA PRO A 79 -9.14 -3.06 -0.48
C PRO A 79 -9.70 -2.86 0.93
N TRP A 80 -9.89 -3.96 1.67
CA TRP A 80 -10.38 -3.93 3.06
C TRP A 80 -9.39 -3.21 3.97
N LEU A 81 -8.10 -3.57 3.88
CA LEU A 81 -7.05 -2.92 4.64
C LEU A 81 -7.00 -1.41 4.35
N VAL A 82 -7.03 -1.02 3.07
CA VAL A 82 -6.96 0.39 2.68
C VAL A 82 -8.17 1.18 3.17
N GLY A 83 -9.39 0.62 3.09
CA GLY A 83 -10.60 1.25 3.61
C GLY A 83 -10.53 1.52 5.12
N MET A 84 -10.12 0.51 5.91
CA MET A 84 -9.94 0.69 7.35
C MET A 84 -8.80 1.64 7.68
N ALA A 85 -7.68 1.55 6.94
CA ALA A 85 -6.52 2.41 7.13
C ALA A 85 -6.82 3.88 6.84
N ALA A 86 -7.64 4.18 5.83
CA ALA A 86 -8.07 5.54 5.52
C ALA A 86 -8.86 6.15 6.70
N VAL A 87 -9.84 5.42 7.24
CA VAL A 87 -10.62 5.87 8.40
C VAL A 87 -9.74 6.05 9.63
N ALA A 88 -8.89 5.08 9.94
CA ALA A 88 -7.95 5.15 11.07
C ALA A 88 -6.99 6.34 10.93
N THR A 89 -6.52 6.60 9.72
CA THR A 89 -5.63 7.72 9.39
C THR A 89 -6.32 9.07 9.59
N VAL A 90 -7.55 9.22 9.10
CA VAL A 90 -8.33 10.46 9.26
C VAL A 90 -8.65 10.72 10.73
N ASP A 91 -9.06 9.71 11.51
CA ASP A 91 -9.28 9.87 12.95
C ASP A 91 -7.98 10.26 13.67
N ALA A 92 -6.87 9.55 13.42
CA ALA A 92 -5.57 9.86 14.02
C ALA A 92 -5.09 11.30 13.68
N ALA A 93 -5.34 11.76 12.45
CA ALA A 93 -5.02 13.10 11.99
C ALA A 93 -5.88 14.21 12.63
N ARG A 94 -7.07 13.89 13.14
CA ARG A 94 -7.96 14.83 13.84
C ARG A 94 -7.65 14.96 15.34
N GLN A 95 -6.96 14.01 15.96
CA GLN A 95 -6.70 14.00 17.41
C GLN A 95 -5.69 15.09 17.87
N ARG A 96 -6.01 15.94 18.85
CA ARG A 96 -5.20 17.13 19.19
C ARG A 96 -3.99 16.92 20.12
N SER A 97 -3.92 15.90 20.99
CA SER A 97 -2.81 15.78 21.97
C SER A 97 -2.38 14.35 22.35
N HIS A 98 -3.29 13.43 22.69
CA HIS A 98 -2.95 12.09 23.20
C HIS A 98 -2.73 11.00 22.12
N GLY A 99 -2.87 11.34 20.83
CA GLY A 99 -2.89 10.39 19.71
C GLY A 99 -1.57 10.20 18.95
N THR A 100 -0.49 10.89 19.34
CA THR A 100 0.76 10.95 18.54
C THR A 100 1.46 9.61 18.42
N GLN A 101 1.52 8.82 19.50
CA GLN A 101 2.13 7.48 19.47
C GLN A 101 1.34 6.51 18.59
N ALA A 102 0.00 6.52 18.66
CA ALA A 102 -0.86 5.68 17.84
C ALA A 102 -0.72 6.04 16.35
N ALA A 103 -0.74 7.35 16.02
CA ALA A 103 -0.50 7.84 14.67
C ALA A 103 0.89 7.43 14.14
N ALA A 104 1.93 7.49 14.98
CA ALA A 104 3.29 7.07 14.61
C ALA A 104 3.40 5.56 14.37
N ARG A 105 2.71 4.73 15.18
CA ARG A 105 2.64 3.28 14.98
C ARG A 105 1.90 2.94 13.68
N LEU A 106 0.75 3.57 13.45
CA LEU A 106 -0.02 3.39 12.23
C LEU A 106 0.79 3.80 10.98
N ALA A 107 1.46 4.96 11.03
CA ALA A 107 2.32 5.41 9.94
C ALA A 107 3.48 4.43 9.69
N ALA A 108 4.10 3.89 10.74
CA ALA A 108 5.16 2.90 10.61
C ALA A 108 4.65 1.60 9.97
N ALA A 109 3.51 1.07 10.44
CA ALA A 109 2.93 -0.16 9.93
C ALA A 109 2.52 -0.03 8.45
N LEU A 110 1.87 1.08 8.08
CA LEU A 110 1.54 1.37 6.68
C LEU A 110 2.80 1.55 5.82
N SER A 111 3.85 2.20 6.34
CA SER A 111 5.12 2.34 5.62
C SER A 111 5.76 0.98 5.36
N VAL A 112 5.73 0.06 6.34
CA VAL A 112 6.20 -1.33 6.16
C VAL A 112 5.34 -2.04 5.13
N TYR A 113 4.01 -1.97 5.22
CA TYR A 113 3.11 -2.60 4.26
C TYR A 113 3.39 -2.14 2.82
N VAL A 114 3.47 -0.83 2.60
CA VAL A 114 3.75 -0.24 1.28
C VAL A 114 5.14 -0.67 0.81
N ALA A 115 6.17 -0.59 1.66
CA ALA A 115 7.53 -0.99 1.30
C ALA A 115 7.62 -2.47 0.89
N LEU A 116 7.02 -3.38 1.66
CA LEU A 116 7.03 -4.81 1.34
C LEU A 116 6.26 -5.11 0.05
N ASN A 117 5.17 -4.39 -0.23
CA ASN A 117 4.44 -4.54 -1.50
C ASN A 117 5.29 -4.12 -2.69
N PHE A 118 5.92 -2.94 -2.63
CA PHE A 118 6.80 -2.47 -3.69
C PHE A 118 8.00 -3.39 -3.89
N ILE A 119 8.66 -3.86 -2.83
CA ILE A 119 9.74 -4.87 -2.96
C ILE A 119 9.23 -6.12 -3.68
N GLY A 120 8.03 -6.60 -3.34
CA GLY A 120 7.40 -7.72 -4.03
C GLY A 120 7.10 -7.41 -5.51
N PHE A 121 6.63 -6.21 -5.84
CA PHE A 121 6.43 -5.79 -7.23
C PHE A 121 7.74 -5.78 -8.02
N GLU A 122 8.83 -5.31 -7.42
CA GLU A 122 10.15 -5.30 -8.08
C GLU A 122 10.70 -6.70 -8.31
N ILE A 123 10.53 -7.62 -7.34
CA ILE A 123 10.83 -9.04 -7.55
C ILE A 123 9.98 -9.58 -8.71
N GLY A 124 8.68 -9.27 -8.73
CA GLY A 124 7.77 -9.66 -9.80
C GLY A 124 8.22 -9.16 -11.18
N LYS A 125 8.58 -7.87 -11.29
CA LYS A 125 9.09 -7.26 -12.52
C LYS A 125 10.41 -7.90 -12.97
N ALA A 126 11.33 -8.15 -12.04
CA ALA A 126 12.61 -8.79 -12.35
C ALA A 126 12.43 -10.22 -12.86
N LEU A 127 11.53 -10.99 -12.26
CA LEU A 127 11.21 -12.36 -12.71
C LEU A 127 10.48 -12.39 -14.07
N HIS A 128 9.79 -11.31 -14.43
CA HIS A 128 9.01 -11.17 -15.67
C HIS A 128 9.56 -10.07 -16.59
N ASP A 129 10.88 -9.84 -16.56
CA ASP A 129 11.52 -8.69 -17.22
C ASP A 129 11.21 -8.60 -18.73
N ALA A 130 11.15 -9.72 -19.44
CA ALA A 130 10.80 -9.72 -20.87
C ALA A 130 9.39 -9.16 -21.14
N GLN A 131 8.42 -9.55 -20.32
CA GLN A 131 7.03 -9.09 -20.42
C GLN A 131 6.91 -7.61 -20.04
N MET A 132 7.63 -7.18 -19.01
CA MET A 132 7.66 -5.79 -18.59
C MET A 132 8.30 -4.87 -19.63
N ARG A 133 9.40 -5.29 -20.25
CA ARG A 133 10.03 -4.56 -21.37
C ARG A 133 9.05 -4.37 -22.53
N GLN A 134 8.35 -5.44 -22.90
CA GLN A 134 7.33 -5.39 -23.94
C GLN A 134 6.18 -4.44 -23.57
N PHE A 135 5.70 -4.49 -22.33
CA PHE A 135 4.65 -3.59 -21.85
C PHE A 135 5.06 -2.12 -21.95
N PHE A 136 6.28 -1.77 -21.52
CA PHE A 136 6.79 -0.40 -21.63
C PHE A 136 6.92 0.07 -23.08
N GLN A 137 7.44 -0.78 -23.96
CA GLN A 137 7.56 -0.47 -25.40
C GLN A 137 6.18 -0.29 -26.06
N ALA A 138 5.24 -1.19 -25.79
CA ALA A 138 3.87 -1.10 -26.28
C ALA A 138 3.15 0.15 -25.75
N SER A 139 3.51 0.59 -24.54
CA SER A 139 3.07 1.85 -23.93
C SER A 139 3.81 3.08 -24.49
N GLY A 140 4.63 2.96 -25.54
CA GLY A 140 5.35 4.08 -26.13
C GLY A 140 6.48 4.65 -25.26
N TYR A 141 6.93 3.92 -24.24
CA TYR A 141 8.07 4.29 -23.41
C TYR A 141 9.33 3.56 -23.85
N PRO A 142 10.51 4.20 -23.76
CA PRO A 142 11.77 3.52 -24.01
C PRO A 142 12.09 2.55 -22.86
N VAL A 143 12.75 1.42 -23.17
CA VAL A 143 13.04 0.36 -22.18
C VAL A 143 13.83 0.88 -20.97
N TRP A 144 14.75 1.83 -21.16
CA TRP A 144 15.53 2.39 -20.05
C TRP A 144 14.65 3.04 -18.98
N SER A 145 13.48 3.57 -19.33
CA SER A 145 12.60 4.21 -18.35
C SER A 145 11.97 3.19 -17.40
N MET A 146 11.81 1.92 -17.83
CA MET A 146 11.40 0.82 -16.96
C MET A 146 12.39 0.63 -15.81
N TYR A 147 13.69 0.58 -16.11
CA TYR A 147 14.73 0.41 -15.09
C TYR A 147 14.83 1.62 -14.15
N VAL A 148 14.56 2.84 -14.66
CA VAL A 148 14.45 4.03 -13.82
C VAL A 148 13.27 3.93 -12.85
N VAL A 149 12.09 3.51 -13.35
CA VAL A 149 10.90 3.28 -12.53
C VAL A 149 11.21 2.26 -11.42
N MET A 150 11.78 1.11 -11.78
CA MET A 150 12.16 0.06 -10.83
C MET A 150 13.16 0.56 -9.76
N ALA A 151 14.17 1.33 -10.18
CA ALA A 151 15.15 1.89 -9.27
C ALA A 151 14.53 2.89 -8.29
N VAL A 152 13.68 3.80 -8.77
CA VAL A 152 13.00 4.80 -7.93
C VAL A 152 12.04 4.14 -6.95
N GLU A 153 11.25 3.16 -7.40
CA GLU A 153 10.33 2.42 -6.55
C GLU A 153 11.07 1.63 -5.47
N SER A 154 12.16 0.95 -5.83
CA SER A 154 13.05 0.25 -4.89
C SER A 154 13.61 1.20 -3.83
N LEU A 155 14.22 2.31 -4.25
CA LEU A 155 14.81 3.30 -3.34
C LEU A 155 13.76 3.88 -2.40
N CYS A 156 12.57 4.19 -2.90
CA CYS A 156 11.49 4.71 -2.07
C CYS A 156 10.94 3.66 -1.11
N ALA A 157 10.86 2.39 -1.51
CA ALA A 157 10.45 1.29 -0.62
C ALA A 157 11.40 1.18 0.58
N PHE A 158 12.72 1.26 0.36
CA PHE A 158 13.69 1.28 1.46
C PHE A 158 13.61 2.59 2.27
N ALA A 159 13.46 3.74 1.61
CA ALA A 159 13.36 5.04 2.27
C ALA A 159 12.10 5.16 3.15
N LEU A 160 10.99 4.49 2.83
CA LEU A 160 9.79 4.41 3.67
C LEU A 160 10.07 3.79 5.04
N LEU A 161 11.03 2.88 5.14
CA LEU A 161 11.39 2.26 6.42
C LEU A 161 12.10 3.27 7.34
N LEU A 162 12.80 4.24 6.74
CA LEU A 162 13.51 5.31 7.43
C LEU A 162 12.57 6.47 7.78
N ARG A 163 12.29 6.63 9.08
CA ARG A 163 11.41 7.69 9.63
C ARG A 163 11.56 9.08 9.00
N PRO A 164 12.77 9.65 8.82
CA PRO A 164 12.90 11.01 8.26
C PRO A 164 12.55 11.10 6.78
N LEU A 165 12.72 10.01 6.01
CA LEU A 165 12.50 10.00 4.56
C LEU A 165 11.08 9.59 4.15
N ARG A 166 10.31 9.00 5.07
CA ARG A 166 8.90 8.60 4.87
C ARG A 166 8.04 9.58 4.07
N PRO A 167 7.92 10.86 4.42
CA PRO A 167 7.02 11.76 3.70
C PRO A 167 7.46 11.95 2.24
N VAL A 168 8.77 12.03 1.99
CA VAL A 168 9.30 12.18 0.63
C VAL A 168 9.09 10.90 -0.16
N ALA A 169 9.46 9.74 0.39
CA ALA A 169 9.28 8.45 -0.26
C ALA A 169 7.80 8.15 -0.57
N ALA A 170 6.89 8.43 0.38
CA ALA A 170 5.46 8.25 0.17
C ALA A 170 4.92 9.18 -0.93
N ALA A 171 5.38 10.43 -1.00
CA ALA A 171 4.97 11.37 -2.04
C ALA A 171 5.46 10.93 -3.43
N VAL A 172 6.73 10.49 -3.54
CA VAL A 172 7.28 9.98 -4.79
C VAL A 172 6.52 8.72 -5.26
N LEU A 173 6.29 7.75 -4.37
CA LEU A 173 5.52 6.55 -4.72
C LEU A 173 4.08 6.87 -5.12
N ALA A 174 3.42 7.82 -4.43
CA ALA A 174 2.09 8.27 -4.83
C ALA A 174 2.10 8.85 -6.25
N LEU A 175 3.10 9.67 -6.59
CA LEU A 175 3.25 10.20 -7.95
C LEU A 175 3.51 9.10 -8.98
N MET A 176 4.34 8.11 -8.66
CA MET A 176 4.61 6.96 -9.54
C MET A 176 3.33 6.15 -9.80
N MET A 177 2.52 5.90 -8.76
CA MET A 177 1.25 5.19 -8.92
C MET A 177 0.23 5.98 -9.74
N LEU A 178 0.18 7.31 -9.60
CA LEU A 178 -0.62 8.15 -10.51
C LEU A 178 -0.16 8.00 -11.97
N GLY A 179 1.14 7.98 -12.22
CA GLY A 179 1.70 7.73 -13.56
C GLY A 179 1.38 6.34 -14.11
N ALA A 180 1.41 5.31 -13.27
CA ALA A 180 1.02 3.95 -13.63
C ALA A 180 -0.47 3.87 -14.01
N ILE A 181 -1.36 4.45 -13.19
CA ILE A 181 -2.80 4.53 -13.49
C ILE A 181 -3.04 5.28 -14.80
N ALA A 182 -2.38 6.43 -14.99
CA ALA A 182 -2.50 7.21 -16.22
C ALA A 182 -2.03 6.44 -17.46
N THR A 183 -0.99 5.60 -17.32
CA THR A 183 -0.52 4.72 -18.40
C THR A 183 -1.58 3.70 -18.78
N HIS A 184 -2.17 2.99 -17.82
CA HIS A 184 -3.26 2.05 -18.10
C HIS A 184 -4.47 2.72 -18.77
N VAL A 185 -4.88 3.89 -18.27
CA VAL A 185 -5.98 4.65 -18.87
C VAL A 185 -5.67 5.06 -20.31
N ARG A 186 -4.46 5.57 -20.57
CA ARG A 186 -4.03 5.98 -21.92
C ARG A 186 -3.97 4.79 -22.88
N ASN A 187 -3.54 3.63 -22.40
CA ASN A 187 -3.45 2.41 -23.22
C ASN A 187 -4.83 1.78 -23.50
N GLY A 188 -5.87 2.20 -22.77
CA GLY A 188 -7.20 1.58 -22.85
C GLY A 188 -7.29 0.22 -22.15
N ASP A 189 -6.36 -0.05 -21.22
CA ASP A 189 -6.31 -1.29 -20.47
C ASP A 189 -7.57 -1.42 -19.57
N PRO A 190 -8.06 -2.65 -19.30
CA PRO A 190 -9.04 -2.87 -18.27
C PRO A 190 -8.62 -2.21 -16.96
N PHE A 191 -9.52 -1.46 -16.32
CA PHE A 191 -9.18 -0.76 -15.06
C PHE A 191 -8.77 -1.73 -13.93
N GLY A 192 -9.16 -3.02 -14.04
CA GLY A 192 -8.67 -4.10 -13.19
C GLY A 192 -7.14 -4.14 -13.08
N ASP A 193 -6.44 -3.84 -14.17
CA ASP A 193 -4.98 -3.88 -14.24
C ASP A 193 -4.32 -2.73 -13.46
N ALA A 194 -5.06 -1.65 -13.21
CA ALA A 194 -4.62 -0.51 -12.42
C ALA A 194 -4.99 -0.60 -10.93
N LEU A 195 -5.68 -1.66 -10.48
CA LEU A 195 -6.17 -1.75 -9.10
C LEU A 195 -5.07 -1.82 -8.06
N ASP A 196 -3.95 -2.49 -8.36
CA ASP A 196 -2.80 -2.52 -7.45
C ASP A 196 -2.15 -1.14 -7.31
N ALA A 197 -2.06 -0.39 -8.40
CA ALA A 197 -1.56 0.98 -8.39
C ALA A 197 -2.50 1.89 -7.58
N LEU A 198 -3.82 1.76 -7.74
CA LEU A 198 -4.81 2.51 -6.95
C LEU A 198 -4.71 2.17 -5.46
N ARG A 199 -4.59 0.87 -5.12
CA ARG A 199 -4.44 0.40 -3.74
C ARG A 199 -3.19 1.01 -3.09
N MET A 200 -2.05 0.94 -3.77
CA MET A 200 -0.80 1.50 -3.26
C MET A 200 -0.80 3.03 -3.21
N LEU A 201 -1.44 3.70 -4.16
CA LEU A 201 -1.65 5.15 -4.13
C LEU A 201 -2.37 5.58 -2.84
N LEU A 202 -3.49 4.92 -2.51
CA LEU A 202 -4.27 5.23 -1.32
C LEU A 202 -3.49 4.94 -0.03
N ALA A 203 -2.75 3.83 0.02
CA ALA A 203 -1.90 3.48 1.16
C ALA A 203 -0.76 4.50 1.35
N ALA A 204 -0.07 4.88 0.26
CA ALA A 204 0.98 5.91 0.28
C ALA A 204 0.43 7.29 0.70
N ALA A 205 -0.77 7.66 0.24
CA ALA A 205 -1.44 8.89 0.66
C ALA A 205 -1.74 8.88 2.17
N CYS A 206 -2.14 7.75 2.74
CA CYS A 206 -2.33 7.61 4.19
C CYS A 206 -1.00 7.81 4.95
N VAL A 207 0.09 7.21 4.47
CA VAL A 207 1.43 7.41 5.05
C VAL A 207 1.84 8.88 5.00
N LEU A 208 1.67 9.52 3.85
CA LEU A 208 2.01 10.93 3.65
C LEU A 208 1.24 11.84 4.61
N LEU A 209 -0.08 11.63 4.71
CA LEU A 209 -0.95 12.40 5.60
C LEU A 209 -0.53 12.26 7.06
N LEU A 210 -0.26 11.04 7.53
CA LEU A 210 0.21 10.80 8.90
C LEU A 210 1.58 11.43 9.16
N ALA A 211 2.53 11.29 8.21
CA ALA A 211 3.86 11.85 8.33
C ALA A 211 3.83 13.38 8.43
N GLN A 212 3.03 14.05 7.58
CA GLN A 212 2.84 15.50 7.63
C GLN A 212 2.22 15.96 8.96
N ARG A 213 1.23 15.22 9.47
CA ARG A 213 0.59 15.55 10.76
C ARG A 213 1.53 15.36 11.94
N LEU A 214 2.34 14.32 11.94
CA LEU A 214 3.37 14.10 12.97
C LEU A 214 4.44 15.19 12.93
N LYS A 215 4.87 15.60 11.73
CA LYS A 215 5.77 16.74 11.52
C LYS A 215 5.19 18.05 12.07
N ALA A 216 3.91 18.33 11.79
CA ALA A 216 3.23 19.55 12.23
C ALA A 216 2.97 19.62 13.75
N ARG A 217 2.81 18.49 14.45
CA ARG A 217 2.48 18.42 15.89
C ARG A 217 3.66 18.61 16.85
N GLY A 218 4.85 18.91 16.34
CA GLY A 218 5.95 19.42 17.15
C GLY A 218 7.23 18.61 17.06
N ARG A 219 8.11 19.01 16.13
CA ARG A 219 9.59 19.08 16.29
C ARG A 219 10.26 19.18 14.92
N PHE A 220 10.32 20.39 14.35
CA PHE A 220 11.45 20.77 13.50
C PHE A 220 12.34 21.71 14.32
N ARG A 221 13.32 21.11 14.99
CA ARG A 221 14.69 21.62 15.11
C ARG A 221 15.55 20.50 14.50
N GLY A 222 16.33 20.86 13.49
CA GLY A 222 17.06 19.94 12.60
C GLY A 222 16.70 20.26 11.17
#